data_AF-A0A7S1QQ75-F1
#
_entry.id   AF-A0A7S1QQ75-F1
#
_cell.length_a   1.000
_cell.length_b   1.000
_cell.length_c   1.000
_cell.angle_alpha   90.00
_cell.angle_beta   90.00
_cell.angle_gamma   90.00
#
_symmetry.space_group_name_H-M   'P 1'
#
loop_
_entity.id
_entity.type
_entity.pdbx_description
1 polymer ?
#
loop_
_entity_poly.entity_id
_entity_poly.type
_entity_poly.pdbx_seq_one_letter_code
_entity_poly.pdbx_strand_id
1 'polypeptide(L)'
;RMRLQRKRYTHLRAATFAAMLIQRQWAVHRGHMKTRKTLAVQRDALIAKWRQTMVQFAADWPRIQASRRVIVHIPSLSVSAFQAQTTPFFEQLQRSQLPRLCDLADDKVEIVLLSPL
;
A
#
# COMPACT_ATOMS: atom_id res chain seq x y z
N ARG A 1 -58.06 -21.07 9.98
CA ARG A 1 -56.90 -21.63 9.22
C ARG A 1 -56.05 -20.53 8.54
N MET A 2 -56.64 -19.60 7.76
CA MET A 2 -55.89 -18.50 7.10
C MET A 2 -55.08 -17.57 8.02
N ARG A 3 -55.61 -17.17 9.20
CA ARG A 3 -54.89 -16.29 10.15
C ARG A 3 -53.56 -16.89 10.63
N LEU A 4 -53.52 -18.20 10.85
CA LEU A 4 -52.32 -18.91 11.29
C LEU A 4 -51.28 -18.97 10.17
N GLN A 5 -51.70 -19.24 8.94
CA GLN A 5 -50.84 -19.23 7.76
C GLN A 5 -50.22 -17.84 7.54
N ARG A 6 -51.01 -16.78 7.70
CA ARG A 6 -50.50 -15.40 7.62
C ARG A 6 -49.43 -15.10 8.67
N LYS A 7 -49.64 -15.51 9.93
CA LYS A 7 -48.62 -15.36 10.99
C LYS A 7 -47.33 -16.14 10.66
N ARG A 8 -47.45 -17.38 10.18
CA ARG A 8 -46.29 -18.19 9.78
C ARG A 8 -45.52 -17.55 8.63
N TYR A 9 -46.23 -17.03 7.63
CA TYR A 9 -45.62 -16.35 6.49
C TYR A 9 -44.87 -15.08 6.91
N THR A 10 -45.42 -14.27 7.83
CA THR A 10 -44.72 -13.08 8.35
C THR A 10 -43.45 -13.44 9.10
N HIS A 11 -43.46 -14.51 9.91
CA HIS A 11 -42.26 -14.99 10.58
C HIS A 11 -41.22 -15.53 9.58
N LEU A 12 -41.66 -16.32 8.60
CA LEU A 12 -40.77 -16.81 7.54
C LEU A 12 -40.11 -15.66 6.79
N ARG A 13 -40.88 -14.66 6.37
CA ARG A 13 -40.35 -13.50 5.65
C ARG A 13 -39.31 -12.72 6.47
N ALA A 14 -39.55 -12.53 7.77
CA ALA A 14 -38.60 -11.89 8.66
C ALA A 14 -37.30 -12.72 8.82
N ALA A 15 -37.44 -14.03 9.01
CA ALA A 15 -36.31 -14.95 9.11
C ALA A 15 -35.49 -15.01 7.82
N THR A 16 -36.14 -15.07 6.66
CA THR A 16 -35.47 -15.04 5.35
C THR A 16 -34.71 -13.74 5.14
N PHE A 17 -35.31 -12.59 5.51
CA PHE A 17 -34.62 -11.30 5.42
C PHE A 17 -33.36 -11.26 6.31
N ALA A 18 -33.48 -11.70 7.56
CA ALA A 18 -32.34 -11.78 8.48
C ALA A 18 -31.25 -12.72 7.95
N ALA A 19 -31.64 -13.90 7.45
CA ALA A 19 -30.70 -14.86 6.86
C ALA A 19 -29.95 -14.28 5.67
N MET A 20 -30.63 -13.59 4.75
CA MET A 20 -30.00 -12.93 3.61
C MET A 20 -28.99 -11.86 4.05
N LEU A 21 -29.33 -11.05 5.07
CA LEU A 21 -28.44 -10.02 5.59
C LEU A 21 -27.18 -10.63 6.21
N ILE A 22 -27.34 -11.69 7.02
CA ILE A 22 -26.22 -12.43 7.61
C ILE A 22 -25.33 -13.04 6.52
N GLN A 23 -25.92 -13.68 5.52
CA GLN A 23 -25.18 -14.30 4.41
C GLN A 23 -24.37 -13.26 3.63
N ARG A 24 -24.96 -12.09 3.34
CA ARG A 24 -24.26 -11.00 2.66
C ARG A 24 -23.09 -10.48 3.48
N GLN A 25 -23.30 -10.21 4.77
CA GLN A 25 -22.24 -9.72 5.64
C GLN A 25 -21.11 -10.74 5.81
N TRP A 26 -21.45 -12.02 5.91
CA TRP A 26 -20.49 -13.11 5.99
C TRP A 26 -19.65 -13.24 4.71
N ALA A 27 -20.25 -13.09 3.53
CA ALA A 27 -19.54 -13.11 2.26
C ALA A 27 -18.50 -11.97 2.18
N VAL A 28 -18.87 -10.76 2.58
CA VAL A 28 -17.96 -9.60 2.66
C VAL A 28 -16.83 -9.86 3.65
N HIS A 29 -17.15 -10.34 4.85
CA HIS A 29 -16.15 -10.64 5.88
C HIS A 29 -15.15 -11.70 5.42
N ARG A 30 -15.63 -12.78 4.80
CA ARG A 30 -14.77 -13.83 4.23
C ARG A 30 -13.88 -13.28 3.12
N GLY A 31 -14.42 -12.45 2.23
CA GLY A 31 -13.66 -11.78 1.18
C GLY A 31 -12.54 -10.92 1.77
N HIS A 32 -12.86 -10.08 2.74
CA HIS A 32 -11.90 -9.24 3.45
C HIS A 32 -10.78 -10.06 4.12
N MET A 33 -11.13 -11.12 4.85
CA MET A 33 -10.14 -12.00 5.49
C MET A 33 -9.23 -12.70 4.48
N LYS A 34 -9.78 -13.14 3.33
CA LYS A 34 -8.98 -13.72 2.25
C LYS A 34 -8.01 -12.68 1.68
N THR A 35 -8.48 -11.49 1.34
CA THR A 35 -7.64 -10.41 0.82
C THR A 35 -6.53 -10.04 1.80
N ARG A 36 -6.83 -9.91 3.09
CA ARG A 36 -5.81 -9.63 4.13
C ARG A 36 -4.71 -10.68 4.17
N LYS A 37 -5.08 -11.98 4.10
CA LYS A 37 -4.08 -13.07 4.07
C LYS A 37 -3.23 -13.00 2.80
N THR A 38 -3.85 -12.79 1.64
CA THR A 38 -3.12 -12.65 0.37
C THR A 38 -2.13 -11.48 0.41
N LEU A 39 -2.55 -10.32 0.92
CA LEU A 39 -1.69 -9.14 1.05
C LEU A 39 -0.52 -9.40 2.01
N ALA A 40 -0.73 -10.11 3.12
CA ALA A 40 0.34 -10.48 4.04
C ALA A 40 1.40 -11.34 3.35
N VAL A 41 0.97 -12.39 2.63
CA VAL A 41 1.88 -13.27 1.88
C VAL A 41 2.63 -12.51 0.79
N GLN A 42 1.95 -11.66 0.03
CA GLN A 42 2.59 -10.83 -1.00
C GLN A 42 3.62 -9.87 -0.41
N ARG A 43 3.28 -9.22 0.72
CA ARG A 43 4.20 -8.33 1.43
C ARG A 43 5.45 -9.08 1.88
N ASP A 44 5.28 -10.26 2.48
CA ASP A 44 6.42 -11.04 2.97
C ASP A 44 7.31 -11.53 1.81
N ALA A 45 6.72 -11.91 0.67
CA ALA A 45 7.46 -12.23 -0.55
C ALA A 45 8.22 -11.02 -1.12
N LEU A 46 7.60 -9.84 -1.15
CA LEU A 46 8.25 -8.61 -1.58
C LEU A 46 9.43 -8.24 -0.67
N ILE A 47 9.27 -8.38 0.65
CA ILE A 47 10.34 -8.12 1.62
C ILE A 47 11.49 -9.11 1.40
N ALA A 48 11.20 -10.40 1.21
CA ALA A 48 12.23 -11.41 0.95
C ALA A 48 13.01 -11.09 -0.33
N LYS A 49 12.31 -10.75 -1.42
CA LYS A 49 12.93 -10.34 -2.68
C LYS A 49 13.78 -9.08 -2.51
N TRP A 50 13.26 -8.06 -1.83
CA TRP A 50 13.99 -6.83 -1.57
C TRP A 50 15.28 -7.08 -0.79
N ARG A 51 15.23 -7.93 0.26
CA ARG A 51 16.43 -8.31 1.03
C ARG A 51 17.49 -8.93 0.14
N GLN A 52 17.11 -9.87 -0.73
CA GLN A 52 18.04 -10.50 -1.66
C GLN A 52 18.64 -9.48 -2.65
N THR A 53 17.81 -8.61 -3.21
CA THR A 53 18.26 -7.53 -4.11
C THR A 53 19.24 -6.60 -3.39
N MET A 54 18.99 -6.24 -2.13
CA MET A 54 19.89 -5.38 -1.36
C MET A 54 21.24 -6.03 -1.07
N VAL A 55 21.27 -7.34 -0.79
CA VAL A 55 22.53 -8.07 -0.61
C VAL A 55 23.36 -8.03 -1.89
N GLN A 56 22.75 -8.29 -3.04
CA GLN A 56 23.43 -8.22 -4.34
C GLN A 56 23.89 -6.79 -4.66
N PHE A 57 23.02 -5.81 -4.42
CA PHE A 57 23.34 -4.40 -4.64
C PHE A 57 24.52 -3.94 -3.79
N ALA A 58 24.59 -4.33 -2.52
CA ALA A 58 25.70 -4.00 -1.64
C ALA A 58 27.02 -4.64 -2.12
N ALA A 59 26.97 -5.89 -2.58
CA ALA A 59 28.13 -6.57 -3.17
C ALA A 59 28.61 -5.87 -4.46
N ASP A 60 27.68 -5.42 -5.29
CA ASP A 60 27.96 -4.73 -6.55
C ASP A 60 28.31 -3.24 -6.38
N TRP A 61 28.08 -2.66 -5.20
CA TRP A 61 28.20 -1.23 -4.96
C TRP A 61 29.57 -0.64 -5.33
N PRO A 62 30.72 -1.25 -5.00
CA PRO A 62 32.03 -0.70 -5.40
C PRO A 62 32.17 -0.53 -6.92
N ARG A 63 31.63 -1.48 -7.69
CA ARG A 63 31.60 -1.44 -9.16
C ARG A 63 30.67 -0.33 -9.66
N ILE A 64 29.48 -0.21 -9.07
CA ILE A 64 28.49 0.81 -9.43
C ILE A 64 29.04 2.21 -9.14
N GLN A 65 29.64 2.42 -7.96
CA GLN A 65 30.20 3.71 -7.55
C GLN A 65 31.36 4.15 -8.43
N ALA A 66 32.16 3.21 -8.96
CA ALA A 66 33.26 3.55 -9.88
C ALA A 66 32.77 4.08 -11.24
N SER A 67 31.54 3.73 -11.64
CA SER A 67 30.93 4.06 -12.93
C SER A 67 30.05 5.32 -12.89
N ARG A 68 29.77 5.90 -14.08
CA ARG A 68 28.73 6.93 -14.20
C ARG A 68 27.36 6.33 -13.86
N ARG A 69 26.64 6.98 -12.96
CA ARG A 69 25.38 6.46 -12.40
C ARG A 69 24.33 7.56 -12.28
N VAL A 70 23.07 7.18 -12.48
CA VAL A 70 21.92 8.05 -12.29
C VAL A 70 21.24 7.67 -10.98
N ILE A 71 21.13 8.62 -10.05
CA ILE A 71 20.36 8.48 -8.82
C ILE A 71 18.96 9.03 -9.08
N VAL A 72 17.98 8.15 -9.12
CA VAL A 72 16.56 8.54 -9.22
C VAL A 72 16.01 8.65 -7.81
N HIS A 73 15.73 9.88 -7.39
CA HIS A 73 15.06 10.12 -6.11
C HIS A 73 13.56 9.99 -6.29
N ILE A 74 12.97 9.03 -5.57
CA ILE A 74 11.53 8.79 -5.54
C ILE A 74 11.03 9.24 -4.16
N PRO A 75 10.14 10.24 -4.06
CA PRO A 75 9.62 10.68 -2.78
C PRO A 75 8.86 9.52 -2.13
N SER A 76 9.25 9.16 -0.90
CA SER A 76 8.62 8.09 -0.12
C SER A 76 7.19 8.41 0.32
N LEU A 77 6.79 9.68 0.17
CA LEU A 77 5.46 10.17 0.49
C LEU A 77 4.55 9.99 -0.74
N SER A 78 4.26 8.74 -1.09
CA SER A 78 3.10 8.40 -1.92
C SER A 78 1.84 8.53 -1.06
N VAL A 79 1.60 9.73 -0.56
CA VAL A 79 0.48 10.08 0.30
C VAL A 79 -0.64 10.53 -0.62
N SER A 80 -1.86 10.01 -0.44
CA SER A 80 -2.99 10.48 -1.25
C SER A 80 -3.21 11.97 -1.00
N ALA A 81 -3.73 12.71 -1.99
CA ALA A 81 -3.94 14.16 -1.87
C ALA A 81 -4.71 14.56 -0.59
N PHE A 82 -5.66 13.72 -0.16
CA PHE A 82 -6.38 13.90 1.09
C PHE A 82 -5.48 13.79 2.33
N GLN A 83 -4.65 12.75 2.39
CA GLN A 83 -3.74 12.54 3.51
C GLN A 83 -2.63 13.61 3.55
N ALA A 84 -2.20 14.15 2.40
CA ALA A 84 -1.22 15.22 2.32
C ALA A 84 -1.71 16.50 3.03
N GLN A 85 -2.97 16.86 2.85
CA GLN A 85 -3.60 18.01 3.53
C GLN A 85 -3.65 17.86 5.05
N THR A 86 -3.81 16.62 5.53
CA THR A 86 -3.84 16.32 6.97
C THR A 86 -2.46 16.09 7.58
N THR A 87 -1.40 16.02 6.75
CA THR A 87 -0.06 15.73 7.21
C THR A 87 0.60 17.03 7.70
N PRO A 88 0.92 17.14 8.99
CA PRO A 88 1.57 18.34 9.50
C PRO A 88 2.95 18.50 8.85
N PHE A 89 3.26 19.73 8.43
CA PHE A 89 4.53 20.08 7.81
C PHE A 89 4.90 19.28 6.55
N PHE A 90 3.89 18.86 5.77
CA PHE A 90 4.08 18.07 4.55
C PHE A 90 5.12 18.67 3.59
N GLU A 91 5.01 19.97 3.31
CA GLU A 91 5.96 20.70 2.46
C GLU A 91 7.39 20.65 3.00
N GLN A 92 7.58 20.81 4.31
CA GLN A 92 8.88 20.74 4.96
C GLN A 92 9.46 19.32 4.87
N LEU A 93 8.62 18.29 5.03
CA LEU A 93 9.01 16.89 4.90
C LEU A 93 9.36 16.49 3.45
N GLN A 94 8.75 17.14 2.46
CA GLN A 94 9.17 16.97 1.06
C GLN A 94 10.50 17.67 0.81
N ARG A 95 10.65 18.91 1.28
CA ARG A 95 11.88 19.70 1.12
C ARG A 95 13.08 19.14 1.89
N SER A 96 12.86 18.38 2.96
CA SER A 96 13.94 17.69 3.69
C SER A 96 14.66 16.62 2.85
N GLN A 97 14.17 16.33 1.63
CA GLN A 97 14.81 15.41 0.68
C GLN A 97 15.81 16.11 -0.24
N LEU A 98 15.82 17.45 -0.30
CA LEU A 98 16.78 18.24 -1.09
C LEU A 98 18.27 18.05 -0.73
N PRO A 99 18.68 17.66 0.49
CA PRO A 99 20.08 17.32 0.77
C PRO A 99 20.65 16.21 -0.12
N ARG A 100 19.81 15.43 -0.81
CA ARG A 100 20.25 14.47 -1.85
C ARG A 100 20.99 15.13 -3.00
N LEU A 101 20.76 16.42 -3.25
CA LEU A 101 21.52 17.18 -4.26
C LEU A 101 23.02 17.25 -3.95
N CYS A 102 23.43 17.01 -2.69
CA CYS A 102 24.84 16.92 -2.34
C CYS A 102 25.57 15.76 -3.04
N ASP A 103 24.85 14.74 -3.52
CA ASP A 103 25.45 13.64 -4.28
C ASP A 103 26.00 14.10 -5.65
N LEU A 104 25.60 15.29 -6.15
CA LEU A 104 26.17 15.93 -7.35
C LEU A 104 27.61 16.41 -7.17
N ALA A 105 28.16 16.37 -5.95
CA ALA A 105 29.58 16.63 -5.72
C ALA A 105 30.49 15.58 -6.40
N ASP A 106 29.96 14.38 -6.67
CA ASP A 106 30.61 13.35 -7.48
C ASP A 106 30.32 13.60 -8.97
N ASP A 107 31.36 13.80 -9.77
CA ASP A 107 31.29 14.12 -11.20
C ASP A 107 30.70 12.99 -12.06
N LYS A 108 30.58 11.79 -11.48
CA LYS A 108 29.97 10.62 -12.10
C LYS A 108 28.48 10.46 -11.79
N VAL A 109 27.91 11.35 -10.98
CA VAL A 109 26.52 11.26 -10.53
C VAL A 109 25.63 12.24 -11.28
N GLU A 110 24.57 11.70 -11.87
CA GLU A 110 23.42 12.48 -12.32
C GLU A 110 22.24 12.22 -11.38
N ILE A 111 21.46 13.25 -11.05
CA ILE A 111 20.30 13.12 -10.16
C ILE A 111 19.02 13.46 -10.92
N VAL A 112 18.06 12.55 -10.88
CA VAL A 112 16.68 12.79 -11.30
C VAL A 112 15.82 12.94 -10.06
N LEU A 113 15.42 14.17 -9.75
CA LEU A 113 14.51 14.47 -8.64
C LEU A 113 13.07 14.44 -9.15
N LEU A 114 12.28 13.49 -8.68
CA LEU A 114 10.83 13.50 -8.94
C LEU A 114 10.17 14.40 -7.89
N SER A 115 9.64 15.54 -8.32
CA SER A 115 8.86 16.40 -7.43
C SER A 115 7.56 15.70 -7.05
N PRO A 116 7.21 15.62 -5.76
CA PRO A 116 5.83 15.39 -5.35
C PRO A 116 5.01 16.58 -5.88
N LEU A 117 3.93 16.29 -6.62
CA LEU A 117 2.89 17.27 -6.96
C LEU A 117 1.85 17.31 -5.84
#